data_AF-A0A9D5M795-F1
#
_entry.id   AF-A0A9D5M795-F1
#
_cell.length_a   1.000
_cell.length_b   1.000
_cell.length_c   1.000
_cell.angle_alpha   90.00
_cell.angle_beta   90.00
_cell.angle_gamma   90.00
#
_symmetry.space_group_name_H-M   'P 1'
#
loop_
_entity.id
_entity.type
_entity.pdbx_description
1 polymer ?
#
loop_
_entity_poly.entity_id
_entity_poly.type
_entity_poly.pdbx_seq_one_letter_code
_entity_poly.pdbx_strand_id
1 'polypeptide(L)'
;MTKRIVALVAILTLVMTMFILPTTASAIYTAYSHCSNGKPLNVRSGPGKEYPVIGNIPYGQEVGVDHDLGNGWSELIWGSVPGYAMTSLMSLTYPGPYDPGKVTPAPTPSTPSLNSVFKKARFVTPYTVTLRGTRGTGSVNVRWAPSLNSTLIQAYAYGSTMQVIAEMGDWAQVVDPTTGVTGFAMQKFLFK
;
A
#
# COMPACT_ATOMS: atom_id res chain seq x y z
N MET A 1 -54.69 24.43 -14.58
CA MET A 1 -53.71 23.50 -13.99
C MET A 1 -54.29 22.96 -12.69
N THR A 2 -54.57 21.65 -12.60
CA THR A 2 -55.17 21.05 -11.40
C THR A 2 -54.13 21.02 -10.28
N LYS A 3 -54.55 21.39 -9.06
CA LYS A 3 -53.67 21.53 -7.87
C LYS A 3 -52.80 20.29 -7.58
N ARG A 4 -53.18 19.13 -8.14
CA ARG A 4 -52.43 17.85 -8.08
C ARG A 4 -51.15 17.82 -8.93
N ILE A 5 -51.12 18.51 -10.08
CA ILE A 5 -49.94 18.57 -10.97
C ILE A 5 -48.88 19.52 -10.38
N VAL A 6 -49.32 20.62 -9.78
CA VAL A 6 -48.42 21.56 -9.07
C VAL A 6 -47.78 20.89 -7.86
N ALA A 7 -48.52 20.05 -7.12
CA ALA A 7 -47.99 19.29 -5.99
C ALA A 7 -46.95 18.22 -6.41
N LEU A 8 -47.17 17.51 -7.51
CA LEU A 8 -46.23 16.49 -8.01
C LEU A 8 -44.94 17.09 -8.58
N VAL A 9 -45.02 18.24 -9.28
CA VAL A 9 -43.84 18.94 -9.81
C VAL A 9 -43.02 19.58 -8.68
N ALA A 10 -43.66 20.09 -7.62
CA ALA A 10 -42.97 20.66 -6.45
C ALA A 10 -42.26 19.61 -5.59
N ILE A 11 -42.76 18.37 -5.53
CA ILE A 11 -42.10 17.27 -4.81
C ILE A 11 -40.92 16.72 -5.62
N LEU A 12 -41.03 16.66 -6.96
CA LEU A 12 -39.94 16.20 -7.82
C LEU A 12 -38.73 17.16 -7.82
N THR A 13 -38.97 18.47 -7.77
CA THR A 13 -37.89 19.47 -7.65
C THR A 13 -37.23 19.46 -6.27
N LEU A 14 -37.98 19.18 -5.20
CA LEU A 14 -37.47 19.07 -3.83
C LEU A 14 -36.62 17.81 -3.60
N VAL A 15 -36.95 16.70 -4.27
CA VAL A 15 -36.15 15.45 -4.20
C VAL A 15 -34.85 15.57 -5.01
N MET A 16 -34.83 16.42 -6.06
CA MET A 16 -33.62 16.63 -6.86
C MET A 16 -32.57 17.54 -6.21
N THR A 17 -32.94 18.36 -5.22
CA THR A 17 -32.00 19.23 -4.49
C THR A 17 -31.41 18.59 -3.22
N MET A 18 -32.03 17.52 -2.69
CA MET A 18 -31.56 16.81 -1.49
C MET A 18 -30.50 15.73 -1.75
N PHE A 19 -30.05 15.57 -2.99
CA PHE A 19 -28.97 14.64 -3.36
C PHE A 19 -27.70 15.36 -3.81
N ILE A 20 -27.41 16.53 -3.24
CA ILE A 20 -26.08 17.12 -3.31
C ILE A 20 -25.28 16.45 -2.19
N LEU A 21 -24.60 15.34 -2.50
CA LEU A 21 -23.55 14.81 -1.63
C LEU A 21 -22.60 15.98 -1.32
N PRO A 22 -22.26 16.24 -0.04
CA PRO A 22 -21.21 17.19 0.24
C PRO A 22 -19.94 16.66 -0.43
N THR A 23 -19.55 17.27 -1.54
CA THR A 23 -18.20 17.15 -2.06
C THR A 23 -17.34 17.84 -1.01
N THR A 24 -16.79 17.05 -0.10
CA THR A 24 -15.70 17.51 0.75
C THR A 24 -14.56 17.85 -0.21
N ALA A 25 -14.45 19.11 -0.59
CA ALA A 25 -13.27 19.62 -1.25
C ALA A 25 -12.13 19.41 -0.25
N SER A 26 -11.28 18.41 -0.52
CA SER A 26 -10.02 18.28 0.20
C SER A 26 -9.22 19.54 -0.07
N ALA A 27 -8.79 20.21 0.99
CA ALA A 27 -7.96 21.39 0.84
C ALA A 27 -6.59 20.93 0.35
N ILE A 28 -6.18 21.41 -0.83
CA ILE A 28 -4.81 21.24 -1.30
C ILE A 28 -3.88 21.84 -0.25
N TYR A 29 -2.90 21.06 0.20
CA TYR A 29 -1.92 21.51 1.18
C TYR A 29 -0.50 21.23 0.71
N THR A 30 0.46 22.00 1.22
CA THR A 30 1.87 21.80 0.89
C THR A 30 2.50 20.76 1.81
N ALA A 31 3.26 19.85 1.22
CA ALA A 31 4.12 18.93 1.95
C ALA A 31 5.55 18.96 1.38
N TYR A 32 6.50 18.44 2.15
CA TYR A 32 7.91 18.37 1.80
C TYR A 32 8.35 16.91 1.76
N SER A 33 9.17 16.53 0.78
CA SER A 33 9.79 15.21 0.73
C SER A 33 10.71 15.00 1.94
N HIS A 34 10.49 13.94 2.70
CA HIS A 34 11.22 13.59 3.92
C HIS A 34 11.65 12.12 3.89
N CYS A 35 12.46 11.76 2.90
CA CYS A 35 13.14 10.46 2.87
C CYS A 35 14.30 10.45 3.87
N SER A 36 14.24 9.59 4.90
CA SER A 36 15.29 9.52 5.94
C SER A 36 16.68 9.24 5.38
N ASN A 37 16.80 8.53 4.26
CA ASN A 37 18.08 8.24 3.59
C ASN A 37 18.58 9.35 2.64
N GLY A 38 17.92 10.52 2.63
CA GLY A 38 18.26 11.66 1.76
C GLY A 38 17.98 11.44 0.27
N LYS A 39 17.40 10.30 -0.13
CA LYS A 39 17.10 10.00 -1.54
C LYS A 39 15.83 10.73 -2.01
N PRO A 40 15.69 10.98 -3.32
CA PRO A 40 14.45 11.49 -3.87
C PRO A 40 13.25 10.57 -3.59
N LEU A 41 12.09 11.16 -3.32
CA LEU A 41 10.82 10.48 -3.18
C LEU A 41 10.26 10.18 -4.58
N ASN A 42 9.92 8.92 -4.86
CA ASN A 42 9.36 8.55 -6.15
C ASN A 42 7.89 8.98 -6.27
N VAL A 43 7.55 9.60 -7.41
CA VAL A 43 6.18 9.89 -7.84
C VAL A 43 5.78 8.86 -8.87
N ARG A 44 4.61 8.25 -8.68
CA ARG A 44 4.09 7.17 -9.51
C ARG A 44 2.81 7.57 -10.21
N SER A 45 2.45 6.83 -11.25
CA SER A 45 1.20 7.05 -12.01
C SER A 45 -0.06 6.54 -11.31
N GLY A 46 0.08 5.87 -10.16
CA GLY A 46 -1.05 5.34 -9.39
C GLY A 46 -0.65 5.01 -7.95
N PRO A 47 -1.63 4.83 -7.06
CA PRO A 47 -1.40 4.61 -5.62
C PRO A 47 -0.98 3.17 -5.35
N GLY A 48 0.29 2.86 -5.58
CA GLY A 48 0.84 1.53 -5.39
C GLY A 48 2.28 1.39 -5.87
N LYS A 49 2.96 0.32 -5.43
CA LYS A 49 4.37 0.06 -5.81
C LYS A 49 4.50 -0.54 -7.21
N GLU A 50 3.42 -1.12 -7.71
CA GLU A 50 3.23 -1.74 -9.02
C GLU A 50 3.10 -0.71 -10.15
N TYR A 51 2.66 0.51 -9.83
CA TYR A 51 2.55 1.58 -10.81
C TYR A 51 3.92 2.14 -11.18
N PRO A 52 4.17 2.46 -12.46
CA PRO A 52 5.44 3.00 -12.90
C PRO A 52 5.77 4.33 -12.22
N VAL A 53 7.06 4.56 -12.01
CA VAL A 53 7.59 5.85 -11.54
C VAL A 53 7.56 6.82 -12.72
N ILE A 54 6.87 7.95 -12.54
CA ILE A 54 6.73 9.03 -13.54
C ILE A 54 7.58 10.25 -13.19
N GLY A 55 8.18 10.27 -12.00
CA GLY A 55 8.98 11.38 -11.53
C GLY A 55 9.58 11.14 -10.15
N ASN A 56 10.32 12.12 -9.67
CA ASN A 56 10.87 12.11 -8.31
C ASN A 56 10.88 13.52 -7.71
N ILE A 57 10.75 13.60 -6.40
CA ILE A 57 10.78 14.82 -5.60
C ILE A 57 12.06 14.78 -4.75
N PRO A 58 13.07 15.62 -5.02
CA PRO A 58 14.28 15.67 -4.23
C PRO A 58 13.99 15.94 -2.74
N TYR A 59 14.91 15.53 -1.86
CA TYR A 59 14.73 15.71 -0.42
C TYR A 59 14.47 17.18 -0.06
N GLY A 60 13.51 17.41 0.83
CA GLY A 60 13.13 18.74 1.31
C GLY A 60 12.45 19.63 0.27
N GLN A 61 12.23 19.15 -0.97
CA GLN A 61 11.45 19.89 -1.96
C GLN A 61 9.97 19.86 -1.61
N GLU A 62 9.31 20.97 -1.88
CA GLU A 62 7.88 21.14 -1.69
C GLU A 62 7.07 20.49 -2.82
N VAL A 63 5.89 19.99 -2.48
CA VAL A 63 4.91 19.46 -3.42
C VAL A 63 3.49 19.77 -2.93
N GLY A 64 2.59 20.08 -3.86
CA GLY A 64 1.17 20.21 -3.57
C GLY A 64 0.53 18.82 -3.42
N VAL A 65 -0.14 18.58 -2.31
CA VAL A 65 -0.92 17.38 -2.04
C VAL A 65 -2.39 17.73 -2.19
N ASP A 66 -3.11 17.03 -3.07
CA ASP A 66 -4.55 17.20 -3.22
C ASP A 66 -5.29 16.57 -2.04
N HIS A 67 -5.04 15.29 -1.79
CA HIS A 67 -5.55 14.58 -0.62
C HIS A 67 -4.76 13.31 -0.26
N ASP A 68 -4.91 12.86 0.99
CA ASP A 68 -4.48 11.53 1.43
C ASP A 68 -5.58 10.51 1.07
N LEU A 69 -5.18 9.41 0.42
CA LEU A 69 -6.09 8.33 0.03
C LEU A 69 -6.42 7.39 1.21
N GLY A 70 -5.79 7.58 2.37
CA GLY A 70 -5.98 6.78 3.58
C GLY A 70 -5.39 5.37 3.50
N ASN A 71 -4.70 5.04 2.40
CA ASN A 71 -4.07 3.74 2.14
C ASN A 71 -2.53 3.82 2.18
N GLY A 72 -1.99 4.91 2.73
CA GLY A 72 -0.55 5.19 2.80
C GLY A 72 0.03 5.87 1.55
N TRP A 73 -0.84 6.25 0.60
CA TRP A 73 -0.50 7.07 -0.57
C TRP A 73 -1.27 8.38 -0.53
N SER A 74 -0.65 9.43 -1.03
CA SER A 74 -1.29 10.71 -1.27
C SER A 74 -1.26 11.02 -2.76
N GLU A 75 -2.34 11.63 -3.24
CA GLU A 75 -2.43 12.20 -4.58
C GLU A 75 -1.79 13.59 -4.58
N LEU A 76 -0.91 13.81 -5.54
CA LEU A 76 -0.07 14.98 -5.68
C LEU A 76 -0.46 15.75 -6.95
N ILE A 77 -0.33 17.07 -6.89
CA ILE A 77 -0.42 17.94 -8.05
C ILE A 77 0.87 17.80 -8.86
N TRP A 78 0.82 17.08 -9.99
CA TRP A 78 1.99 16.72 -10.78
C TRP A 78 1.88 17.17 -12.25
N GLY A 79 2.01 18.47 -12.48
CA GLY A 79 1.84 19.06 -13.81
C GLY A 79 0.38 18.96 -14.27
N SER A 80 0.14 18.34 -15.43
CA SER A 80 -1.21 18.15 -15.99
C SER A 80 -1.85 16.80 -15.62
N VAL A 81 -1.13 15.93 -14.90
CA VAL A 81 -1.62 14.60 -14.48
C VAL A 81 -1.48 14.43 -12.97
N PRO A 82 -2.32 13.62 -12.33
CA PRO A 82 -2.12 13.30 -10.92
C PRO A 82 -0.87 12.43 -10.73
N GLY A 83 -0.11 12.72 -9.68
CA GLY A 83 1.01 11.90 -9.23
C GLY A 83 0.70 11.25 -7.89
N TYR A 84 1.35 10.13 -7.57
CA TYR A 84 1.11 9.42 -6.31
C TYR A 84 2.42 9.14 -5.59
N ALA A 85 2.50 9.49 -4.31
CA ALA A 85 3.66 9.22 -3.47
C ALA A 85 3.25 8.70 -2.09
N MET A 86 4.20 8.09 -1.37
CA MET A 86 3.95 7.59 -0.03
C MET A 86 3.81 8.71 0.99
N THR A 87 2.71 8.72 1.72
CA THR A 87 2.40 9.72 2.74
C THR A 87 3.42 9.75 3.87
N SER A 88 3.93 8.58 4.26
CA SER A 88 4.91 8.43 5.35
C SER A 88 6.30 9.00 5.02
N LEU A 89 6.57 9.32 3.76
CA LEU A 89 7.82 9.90 3.29
C LEU A 89 7.68 11.41 3.03
N MET A 90 6.62 12.03 3.53
CA MET A 90 6.37 13.47 3.42
C MET A 90 6.24 14.10 4.81
N SER A 91 6.47 15.41 4.88
CA SER A 91 6.30 16.21 6.09
C SER A 91 5.48 17.47 5.80
N LEU A 92 4.60 17.87 6.71
CA LEU A 92 3.85 19.13 6.61
C LEU A 92 4.71 20.36 6.93
N THR A 93 5.94 20.14 7.42
CA THR A 93 6.90 21.18 7.75
C THR A 93 8.21 20.91 7.03
N TYR A 94 8.93 21.97 6.64
CA TYR A 94 10.22 21.81 5.99
C TYR A 94 11.20 21.03 6.90
N PRO A 95 11.77 19.89 6.44
CA PRO A 95 12.60 19.03 7.28
C PRO A 95 14.01 19.58 7.55
N GLY A 96 14.37 20.72 6.95
CA GLY A 96 15.72 21.28 6.99
C GLY A 96 16.63 20.72 5.89
N PRO A 97 17.88 21.17 5.81
CA PRO A 97 18.89 20.57 4.94
C PRO A 97 19.12 19.11 5.31
N TYR A 98 19.43 18.27 4.31
CA TYR A 98 19.83 16.89 4.59
C TYR A 98 21.15 16.86 5.35
N ASP A 99 21.13 16.30 6.56
CA ASP A 99 22.31 16.06 7.40
C ASP A 99 22.57 14.54 7.49
N PRO A 100 23.63 14.03 6.83
CA PRO A 100 24.01 12.62 6.89
C PRO A 100 24.35 12.10 8.29
N GLY A 101 24.57 12.97 9.29
CA GLY A 101 24.80 12.63 10.70
C GLY A 101 23.53 12.63 11.57
N LYS A 102 22.44 13.23 11.07
CA LYS A 102 21.11 13.32 11.71
C LYS A 102 20.09 12.42 11.02
N VAL A 103 20.55 11.36 10.35
CA VAL A 103 19.69 10.22 10.04
C VAL A 103 19.20 9.64 11.35
N THR A 104 17.94 9.93 11.72
CA THR A 104 17.17 8.93 12.44
C THR A 104 17.25 7.70 11.56
N PRO A 105 17.91 6.60 11.98
CA PRO A 105 17.92 5.39 11.18
C PRO A 105 16.47 5.13 10.82
N ALA A 106 16.16 4.93 9.52
CA ALA A 106 14.86 4.39 9.13
C ALA A 106 14.54 3.31 10.17
N PRO A 107 13.36 3.33 10.85
CA PRO A 107 13.10 2.44 11.96
C PRO A 107 13.60 1.10 11.49
N THR A 108 14.71 0.63 12.09
CA THR A 108 15.27 -0.66 11.70
C THR A 108 14.07 -1.54 11.89
N PRO A 109 13.46 -2.11 10.83
CA PRO A 109 12.18 -2.76 10.95
C PRO A 109 12.35 -3.65 12.16
N SER A 110 11.57 -3.38 13.22
CA SER A 110 11.71 -4.09 14.48
C SER A 110 11.40 -5.50 14.09
N THR A 111 12.46 -6.23 13.76
CA THR A 111 12.36 -7.58 13.31
C THR A 111 12.01 -8.24 14.62
N PRO A 112 10.82 -8.86 14.79
CA PRO A 112 10.82 -10.01 15.68
C PRO A 112 12.04 -10.81 15.25
N SER A 113 13.04 -10.95 16.13
CA SER A 113 14.41 -11.23 15.67
C SER A 113 14.34 -12.32 14.62
N LEU A 114 14.74 -12.05 13.37
CA LEU A 114 14.58 -13.04 12.29
C LEU A 114 15.23 -14.36 12.71
N ASN A 115 16.27 -14.27 13.53
CA ASN A 115 16.90 -15.36 14.27
C ASN A 115 15.90 -16.23 15.06
N SER A 116 14.95 -15.66 15.79
CA SER A 116 13.91 -16.42 16.50
C SER A 116 12.93 -17.13 15.57
N VAL A 117 12.62 -16.54 14.41
CA VAL A 117 11.74 -17.17 13.40
C VAL A 117 12.49 -18.29 12.68
N PHE A 118 13.70 -18.02 12.19
CA PHE A 118 14.54 -19.00 11.50
C PHE A 118 15.04 -20.13 12.41
N LYS A 119 15.19 -19.92 13.72
CA LYS A 119 15.42 -21.02 14.68
C LYS A 119 14.30 -22.06 14.70
N LYS A 120 13.08 -21.68 14.31
CA LYS A 120 11.93 -22.58 14.19
C LYS A 120 11.80 -23.16 12.77
N ALA A 121 12.73 -22.85 11.86
CA ALA A 121 12.64 -23.32 10.49
C ALA A 121 12.79 -24.84 10.43
N ARG A 122 11.78 -25.47 9.83
CA ARG A 122 11.72 -26.89 9.54
C ARG A 122 11.60 -27.05 8.03
N PHE A 123 12.66 -27.55 7.39
CA PHE A 123 12.59 -27.94 5.99
C PHE A 123 11.64 -29.13 5.85
N VAL A 124 10.83 -29.11 4.80
CA VAL A 124 9.82 -30.13 4.51
C VAL A 124 10.05 -30.70 3.12
N THR A 125 9.58 -31.93 2.90
CA THR A 125 9.37 -32.40 1.52
C THR A 125 8.36 -31.48 0.86
N PRO A 126 8.68 -30.85 -0.29
CA PRO A 126 7.81 -29.86 -0.89
C PRO A 126 6.39 -30.38 -1.11
N TYR A 127 5.40 -29.61 -0.68
CA TYR A 127 3.98 -29.95 -0.89
C TYR A 127 3.22 -28.74 -1.40
N THR A 128 2.21 -28.99 -2.22
CA THR A 128 1.40 -27.95 -2.84
C THR A 128 0.33 -27.44 -1.88
N VAL A 129 0.12 -26.12 -1.89
CA VAL A 129 -0.96 -25.43 -1.18
C VAL A 129 -1.70 -24.50 -2.12
N THR A 130 -2.97 -24.25 -1.82
CA THR A 130 -3.76 -23.17 -2.41
C THR A 130 -3.76 -21.95 -1.49
N LEU A 131 -3.51 -20.78 -2.07
CA LEU A 131 -3.51 -19.50 -1.38
C LEU A 131 -4.95 -18.99 -1.19
N ARG A 132 -5.31 -18.63 0.05
CA ARG A 132 -6.60 -17.99 0.35
C ARG A 132 -6.42 -16.70 1.14
N GLY A 133 -6.89 -15.60 0.56
CA GLY A 133 -6.92 -14.30 1.23
C GLY A 133 -7.93 -14.23 2.38
N THR A 134 -7.94 -13.10 3.07
CA THR A 134 -8.83 -12.88 4.22
C THR A 134 -10.29 -12.86 3.75
N ARG A 135 -11.18 -13.60 4.42
CA ARG A 135 -12.60 -13.81 4.04
C ARG A 135 -12.82 -14.58 2.72
N GLY A 136 -11.85 -15.35 2.25
CA GLY A 136 -12.02 -16.20 1.06
C GLY A 136 -11.98 -15.44 -0.27
N THR A 137 -11.55 -14.19 -0.26
CA THR A 137 -11.31 -13.34 -1.45
C THR A 137 -9.99 -12.57 -1.28
N GLY A 138 -9.50 -11.93 -2.34
CA GLY A 138 -8.28 -11.10 -2.30
C GLY A 138 -6.99 -11.86 -2.65
N SER A 139 -5.84 -11.30 -2.27
CA SER A 139 -4.51 -11.82 -2.58
C SER A 139 -3.69 -12.14 -1.33
N VAL A 140 -2.77 -13.10 -1.44
CA VAL A 140 -1.79 -13.44 -0.41
C VAL A 140 -0.44 -12.85 -0.77
N ASN A 141 0.16 -12.14 0.18
CA ASN A 141 1.44 -11.47 0.01
C ASN A 141 2.62 -12.42 0.25
N VAL A 142 3.49 -12.55 -0.75
CA VAL A 142 4.80 -13.21 -0.64
C VAL A 142 5.89 -12.16 -0.46
N ARG A 143 6.70 -12.32 0.58
CA ARG A 143 7.67 -11.32 1.06
C ARG A 143 9.09 -11.85 1.05
N TRP A 144 10.06 -10.95 1.06
CA TRP A 144 11.50 -11.27 1.11
C TRP A 144 11.94 -12.00 2.40
N ALA A 145 11.30 -11.69 3.53
CA ALA A 145 11.59 -12.28 4.83
C ALA A 145 10.27 -12.55 5.60
N PRO A 146 10.27 -13.46 6.59
CA PRO A 146 9.09 -13.82 7.37
C PRO A 146 8.72 -12.74 8.40
N SER A 147 8.31 -11.58 7.90
CA SER A 147 7.89 -10.40 8.68
C SER A 147 6.85 -9.58 7.92
N LEU A 148 5.86 -9.04 8.63
CA LEU A 148 4.87 -8.12 8.05
C LEU A 148 5.49 -6.80 7.56
N ASN A 149 6.63 -6.43 8.13
CA ASN A 149 7.41 -5.24 7.76
C ASN A 149 8.45 -5.54 6.68
N SER A 150 8.56 -6.78 6.21
CA SER A 150 9.44 -7.15 5.10
C SER A 150 8.89 -6.62 3.77
N THR A 151 9.81 -6.29 2.86
CA THR A 151 9.52 -6.00 1.46
C THR A 151 8.60 -7.06 0.85
N LEU A 152 7.53 -6.59 0.23
CA LEU A 152 6.63 -7.39 -0.60
C LEU A 152 7.35 -7.71 -1.91
N ILE A 153 7.50 -9.00 -2.24
CA ILE A 153 7.99 -9.44 -3.55
C ILE A 153 6.82 -9.37 -4.53
N GLN A 154 5.72 -10.06 -4.20
CA GLN A 154 4.56 -10.19 -5.06
C GLN A 154 3.31 -10.57 -4.26
N ALA A 155 2.14 -10.14 -4.73
CA ALA A 155 0.85 -10.59 -4.24
C ALA A 155 0.25 -11.60 -5.23
N TYR A 156 -0.25 -12.72 -4.71
CA TYR A 156 -0.82 -13.80 -5.50
C TYR A 156 -2.32 -13.91 -5.24
N ALA A 157 -3.11 -14.04 -6.29
CA ALA A 157 -4.55 -14.08 -6.19
C ALA A 157 -5.04 -15.29 -5.39
N TYR A 158 -6.24 -15.17 -4.82
CA TYR A 158 -6.97 -16.30 -4.26
C TYR A 158 -7.05 -17.45 -5.27
N GLY A 159 -6.77 -18.67 -4.82
CA GLY A 159 -6.78 -19.86 -5.66
C GLY A 159 -5.44 -20.16 -6.33
N SER A 160 -4.47 -19.24 -6.33
CA SER A 160 -3.11 -19.53 -6.79
C SER A 160 -2.49 -20.67 -5.99
N THR A 161 -1.69 -21.50 -6.65
CA THR A 161 -0.99 -22.61 -6.02
C THR A 161 0.48 -22.29 -5.81
N MET A 162 1.06 -22.81 -4.72
CA MET A 162 2.49 -22.71 -4.42
C MET A 162 2.99 -23.99 -3.78
N GLN A 163 4.29 -24.23 -3.83
CA GLN A 163 4.94 -25.26 -3.04
C GLN A 163 5.52 -24.68 -1.76
N VAL A 164 5.20 -25.29 -0.61
CA VAL A 164 5.85 -25.00 0.67
C VAL A 164 7.12 -25.84 0.78
N ILE A 165 8.26 -25.19 1.04
CA ILE A 165 9.57 -25.86 1.15
C ILE A 165 10.17 -25.79 2.56
N ALA A 166 9.70 -24.84 3.37
CA ALA A 166 10.04 -24.77 4.78
C ALA A 166 8.91 -24.11 5.58
N GLU A 167 8.77 -24.51 6.84
CA GLU A 167 7.81 -23.95 7.80
C GLU A 167 8.57 -23.31 8.96
N MET A 168 8.15 -22.13 9.44
CA MET A 168 8.82 -21.40 10.53
C MET A 168 7.83 -20.57 11.34
N GLY A 169 7.14 -21.22 12.28
CA GLY A 169 6.08 -20.59 13.08
C GLY A 169 4.91 -20.14 12.20
N ASP A 170 4.52 -18.88 12.30
CA ASP A 170 3.40 -18.32 11.52
C ASP A 170 3.70 -18.15 10.03
N TRP A 171 4.95 -18.43 9.60
CA TRP A 171 5.42 -18.25 8.23
C TRP A 171 5.82 -19.56 7.58
N ALA A 172 5.75 -19.60 6.27
CA ALA A 172 6.35 -20.65 5.45
C ALA A 172 7.15 -20.01 4.32
N GLN A 173 8.25 -20.66 3.96
CA GLN A 173 8.93 -20.38 2.71
C GLN A 173 8.20 -21.11 1.58
N VAL A 174 7.83 -20.35 0.56
CA VAL A 174 7.03 -20.81 -0.58
C VAL A 174 7.75 -20.51 -1.88
N VAL A 175 7.52 -21.36 -2.87
CA VAL A 175 7.98 -21.18 -4.24
C VAL A 175 6.80 -21.37 -5.20
N ASP A 176 6.70 -20.48 -6.17
CA ASP A 176 5.81 -20.67 -7.32
C ASP A 176 6.49 -21.65 -8.31
N PRO A 177 5.92 -22.84 -8.55
CA PRO A 177 6.54 -23.84 -9.41
C PRO A 177 6.57 -23.45 -10.89
N THR A 178 5.77 -22.47 -11.32
CA THR A 178 5.72 -22.00 -12.70
C THR A 178 6.75 -20.92 -12.97
N THR A 179 6.94 -20.00 -12.02
CA THR A 179 7.83 -18.84 -12.21
C THR A 179 9.17 -18.96 -11.47
N GLY A 180 9.28 -19.86 -10.50
CA GLY A 180 10.44 -19.99 -9.62
C GLY A 180 10.55 -18.90 -8.55
N VAL A 181 9.59 -17.97 -8.49
CA VAL A 181 9.57 -16.90 -7.48
C VAL A 181 9.48 -17.52 -6.09
N THR A 182 10.46 -17.23 -5.25
CA THR A 182 10.58 -17.76 -3.88
C THR A 182 10.48 -16.64 -2.87
N GLY A 183 9.74 -16.87 -1.78
CA GLY A 183 9.65 -15.93 -0.66
C GLY A 183 8.93 -16.52 0.54
N PHE A 184 8.41 -15.64 1.40
CA PHE A 184 7.75 -16.02 2.65
C PHE A 184 6.29 -15.56 2.67
N ALA A 185 5.39 -16.47 3.03
CA ALA A 185 3.96 -16.21 3.19
C ALA A 185 3.48 -16.67 4.56
N MET A 186 2.41 -16.08 5.08
CA MET A 186 1.83 -16.52 6.36
C MET A 186 1.09 -17.85 6.20
N GLN A 187 1.37 -18.80 7.09
CA GLN A 187 0.79 -20.14 7.06
C GLN A 187 -0.74 -20.15 7.11
N LYS A 188 -1.35 -19.21 7.84
CA LYS A 188 -2.82 -19.11 7.96
C LYS A 188 -3.54 -18.88 6.62
N PHE A 189 -2.81 -18.49 5.58
CA PHE A 189 -3.35 -18.28 4.24
C PHE A 189 -3.02 -19.43 3.27
N LEU A 190 -2.36 -20.49 3.74
CA LEU A 190 -1.93 -21.65 2.95
C LEU A 190 -2.81 -22.86 3.29
N PHE A 191 -3.55 -23.36 2.31
CA PHE A 191 -4.48 -24.46 2.50
C PHE A 191 -4.04 -25.69 1.70
N LYS A 192 -4.01 -26.85 2.36
CA LYS A 192 -3.75 -28.15 1.72
C LYS A 192 -4.99 -28.66 1.00
#